data_AF-A0A946D0Z9-F1
#
_entry.id   AF-A0A946D0Z9-F1
#
_cell.length_a   1.000
_cell.length_b   1.000
_cell.length_c   1.000
_cell.angle_alpha   90.00
_cell.angle_beta   90.00
_cell.angle_gamma   90.00
#
_symmetry.space_group_name_H-M   'P 1'
#
loop_
_entity.id
_entity.type
_entity.pdbx_description
1 polymer ?
#
loop_
_entity_poly.entity_id
_entity_poly.type
_entity_poly.pdbx_seq_one_letter_code
_entity_poly.pdbx_strand_id
1 'polypeptide(L)'
;SAGVRFGDLCSLKVADVKDGRVKYKAAKTGKPISVPIPPQAQEIAKKYAQKKTSEEFLFPFIRPRDSVSVRALKARVSSRNAQVNTYLKRIAEKAGIDSQGLSMHVARHSYADYARMVSGDIHAIMQALGHSDVRVTQTYLKSLDTDAVDKLSSQLWN
;
A
#
# COMPACT_ATOMS: atom_id res chain seq x y z
N SER A 1 -7.70 -3.86 2.91
CA SER A 1 -6.72 -2.84 2.49
C SER A 1 -5.42 -3.07 3.26
N ALA A 2 -4.24 -2.76 2.71
CA ALA A 2 -2.95 -2.86 3.41
C ALA A 2 -2.22 -1.51 3.54
N GLY A 3 -2.94 -0.40 3.30
CA GLY A 3 -2.43 0.95 3.49
C GLY A 3 -1.30 1.40 2.56
N VAL A 4 -0.85 0.62 1.57
CA VAL A 4 0.30 0.91 0.68
C VAL A 4 0.21 2.30 0.02
N ARG A 5 1.33 3.04 -0.07
CA ARG A 5 1.35 4.33 -0.78
C ARG A 5 1.18 4.09 -2.28
N PHE A 6 0.42 4.95 -2.96
CA PHE A 6 0.19 4.81 -4.40
C PHE A 6 1.51 4.76 -5.22
N GLY A 7 2.51 5.56 -4.84
CA GLY A 7 3.83 5.51 -5.49
C GLY A 7 4.53 4.17 -5.36
N ASP A 8 4.45 3.53 -4.20
CA ASP A 8 5.01 2.19 -3.96
C ASP A 8 4.21 1.12 -4.73
N LEU A 9 2.89 1.28 -4.81
CA LEU A 9 1.99 0.41 -5.59
C LEU A 9 2.33 0.41 -7.09
N CYS A 10 2.73 1.57 -7.63
CA CYS A 10 3.16 1.70 -9.02
C CYS A 10 4.40 0.86 -9.34
N SER A 11 5.33 0.73 -8.40
CA SER A 11 6.59 0.01 -8.59
C SER A 11 6.57 -1.43 -8.08
N LEU A 12 5.44 -1.91 -7.57
CA LEU A 12 5.31 -3.24 -7.00
C LEU A 12 5.51 -4.29 -8.08
N LYS A 13 6.38 -5.28 -7.82
CA LYS A 13 6.64 -6.41 -8.71
C LYS A 13 5.74 -7.60 -8.40
N VAL A 14 5.66 -8.55 -9.33
CA VAL A 14 4.94 -9.82 -9.10
C VAL A 14 5.58 -10.59 -7.93
N ALA A 15 6.90 -10.62 -7.82
CA ALA A 15 7.63 -11.26 -6.72
C ALA A 15 7.29 -10.70 -5.33
N ASP A 16 6.87 -9.43 -5.27
CA ASP A 16 6.59 -8.75 -4.01
C ASP A 16 5.28 -9.24 -3.38
N VAL A 17 4.42 -9.96 -4.12
CA VAL A 17 3.17 -10.53 -3.59
C VAL A 17 3.29 -12.04 -3.50
N LYS A 18 3.43 -12.55 -2.27
CA LYS A 18 3.59 -13.98 -2.01
C LYS A 18 3.03 -14.34 -0.64
N ASP A 19 2.51 -15.56 -0.50
CA ASP A 19 2.06 -16.13 0.76
C ASP A 19 1.05 -15.23 1.51
N GLY A 20 0.12 -14.64 0.76
CA GLY A 20 -0.91 -13.74 1.31
C GLY A 20 -0.39 -12.38 1.79
N ARG A 21 0.84 -12.00 1.43
CA ARG A 21 1.47 -10.74 1.85
C ARG A 21 2.02 -9.96 0.69
N VAL A 22 2.18 -8.66 0.92
CA VAL A 22 3.02 -7.79 0.11
C VAL A 22 4.32 -7.49 0.86
N LYS A 23 5.47 -7.72 0.22
CA LYS A 23 6.82 -7.52 0.74
C LYS A 23 7.63 -6.69 -0.24
N TYR A 24 8.00 -5.46 0.14
CA TYR A 24 8.72 -4.55 -0.75
C TYR A 24 9.57 -3.55 0.03
N LYS A 25 10.46 -2.82 -0.66
CA LYS A 25 11.22 -1.70 -0.09
C LYS A 25 10.54 -0.39 -0.44
N ALA A 26 10.10 0.37 0.56
CA ALA A 26 9.40 1.64 0.33
C ALA A 26 10.30 2.65 -0.41
N ALA A 27 9.82 3.21 -1.51
CA ALA A 27 10.63 4.06 -2.38
C ALA A 27 11.04 5.38 -1.68
N LYS A 28 10.19 5.91 -0.80
CA LYS A 28 10.45 7.18 -0.08
C LYS A 28 11.43 7.03 1.09
N THR A 29 11.33 5.95 1.86
CA THR A 29 12.04 5.80 3.13
C THR A 29 13.12 4.72 3.10
N GLY A 30 13.15 3.88 2.06
CA GLY A 30 14.06 2.75 1.94
C GLY A 30 13.80 1.63 2.95
N LYS A 31 12.75 1.73 3.78
CA LYS A 31 12.43 0.70 4.79
C LYS A 31 11.78 -0.53 4.13
N PRO A 32 12.12 -1.75 4.57
CA PRO A 32 11.36 -2.93 4.20
C PRO A 32 9.96 -2.85 4.79
N ILE A 33 8.97 -3.22 3.99
CA ILE A 33 7.56 -3.29 4.35
C ILE A 33 7.11 -4.73 4.13
N SER A 34 6.45 -5.30 5.12
CA SER A 34 5.76 -6.58 4.99
C SER A 34 4.40 -6.48 5.65
N VAL A 35 3.34 -6.57 4.85
CA VAL A 35 1.95 -6.45 5.34
C VAL A 35 1.12 -7.56 4.69
N PRO A 36 0.31 -8.29 5.46
CA PRO A 36 -0.60 -9.25 4.86
C PRO A 36 -1.69 -8.49 4.07
N ILE A 37 -2.24 -9.15 3.05
CA ILE A 37 -3.29 -8.59 2.19
C ILE A 37 -4.53 -9.50 2.21
N PRO A 38 -5.75 -8.92 2.18
CA PRO A 38 -6.97 -9.70 2.28
C PRO A 38 -7.15 -10.61 1.05
N PRO A 39 -7.90 -11.72 1.15
CA PRO A 39 -8.08 -12.66 0.04
C PRO A 39 -8.54 -12.00 -1.27
N GLN A 40 -9.43 -11.01 -1.19
CA GLN A 40 -9.91 -10.26 -2.36
C GLN A 40 -8.76 -9.51 -3.07
N ALA A 41 -7.80 -8.97 -2.32
CA ALA A 41 -6.63 -8.32 -2.89
C ALA A 41 -5.65 -9.33 -3.50
N GLN A 42 -5.55 -10.53 -2.93
CA GLN A 42 -4.75 -11.63 -3.49
C GLN A 42 -5.30 -12.08 -4.85
N GLU A 43 -6.62 -12.23 -4.97
CA GLU A 43 -7.25 -12.60 -6.24
C GLU A 43 -7.04 -11.53 -7.33
N ILE A 44 -7.12 -10.25 -6.96
CA ILE A 44 -6.78 -9.15 -7.87
C ILE A 44 -5.30 -9.25 -8.29
N ALA A 45 -4.37 -9.42 -7.35
CA ALA A 45 -2.96 -9.55 -7.66
C ALA A 45 -2.69 -10.74 -8.60
N LYS A 46 -3.30 -11.90 -8.33
CA LYS A 46 -3.20 -13.09 -9.17
C LYS A 46 -3.67 -12.83 -10.59
N LYS A 47 -4.79 -12.12 -10.78
CA LYS A 47 -5.29 -11.73 -12.11
C LYS A 47 -4.26 -10.88 -12.88
N TYR A 48 -3.62 -9.93 -12.21
CA TYR A 48 -2.63 -9.04 -12.83
C TYR A 48 -1.25 -9.69 -13.04
N ALA A 49 -0.93 -10.75 -12.30
CA ALA A 49 0.30 -11.53 -12.44
C ALA A 49 0.26 -12.54 -13.58
N GLN A 50 -0.92 -12.82 -14.16
CA GLN A 50 -1.04 -13.77 -15.26
C GLN A 50 -0.14 -13.36 -16.44
N LYS A 51 0.65 -14.32 -16.94
CA LYS A 51 1.59 -14.15 -18.07
C LYS A 51 2.72 -13.14 -17.82
N LYS A 52 3.05 -12.86 -16.56
CA LYS A 52 4.19 -12.03 -16.16
C LYS A 52 5.25 -12.86 -15.44
N THR A 53 6.49 -12.45 -15.58
CA THR A 53 7.61 -12.92 -14.78
C THR A 53 7.61 -12.27 -13.39
N SER A 54 8.37 -12.84 -12.46
CA SER A 54 8.50 -12.33 -11.09
C SER A 54 9.04 -10.89 -11.02
N GLU A 55 9.86 -10.49 -11.99
CA GLU A 55 10.53 -9.18 -12.01
C GLU A 55 9.71 -8.05 -12.64
N GLU A 56 8.62 -8.38 -13.31
CA GLU A 56 7.74 -7.40 -13.94
C GLU A 56 6.84 -6.69 -12.92
N PHE A 57 6.48 -5.44 -13.23
CA PHE A 57 5.51 -4.70 -12.42
C PHE A 57 4.17 -5.43 -12.39
N LEU A 58 3.64 -5.61 -11.18
CA LEU A 58 2.36 -6.25 -10.94
C LEU A 58 1.24 -5.47 -11.63
N PHE A 59 1.21 -4.15 -11.46
CA PHE A 59 0.17 -3.30 -12.05
C PHE A 59 0.69 -2.53 -13.28
N PRO A 60 -0.14 -2.33 -14.31
CA PRO A 60 0.25 -1.63 -15.53
C PRO A 60 0.20 -0.10 -15.38
N PHE A 61 0.61 0.45 -14.22
CA PHE A 61 0.57 1.90 -13.97
C PHE A 61 1.76 2.64 -14.61
N ILE A 62 2.94 2.02 -14.56
CA ILE A 62 4.18 2.54 -15.11
C ILE A 62 4.79 1.53 -16.08
N ARG A 63 5.50 2.03 -17.08
CA ARG A 63 6.27 1.24 -18.05
C ARG A 63 7.76 1.53 -17.88
N PRO A 64 8.67 0.66 -18.33
CA PRO A 64 10.11 0.92 -18.26
C PRO A 64 10.52 2.29 -18.83
N ARG A 65 9.88 2.72 -19.93
CA ARG A 65 10.09 4.05 -20.54
C ARG A 65 9.67 5.25 -19.66
N ASP A 66 8.85 5.03 -18.64
CA ASP A 66 8.46 6.10 -17.72
C ASP A 66 9.57 6.36 -16.68
N SER A 67 10.56 5.45 -16.57
CA SER A 67 11.69 5.52 -15.63
C SER A 67 12.95 6.18 -16.23
N VAL A 68 12.85 6.82 -17.40
CA VAL A 68 13.99 7.48 -18.10
C VAL A 68 14.58 8.62 -17.27
N SER A 69 13.77 9.25 -16.41
CA SER A 69 14.26 10.16 -15.38
C SER A 69 13.37 10.13 -14.14
N VAL A 70 13.92 10.54 -13.00
CA VAL A 70 13.15 10.70 -11.75
C VAL A 70 11.97 11.66 -11.95
N ARG A 71 12.13 12.72 -12.76
CA ARG A 71 11.06 13.67 -13.08
C ARG A 71 9.94 13.02 -13.90
N ALA A 72 10.30 12.28 -14.94
CA ALA A 72 9.32 11.57 -15.78
C ALA A 72 8.53 10.54 -14.97
N LEU A 73 9.21 9.79 -14.10
CA LEU A 73 8.59 8.81 -13.22
C LEU A 73 7.61 9.48 -12.26
N LYS A 74 8.02 10.56 -11.58
CA LYS A 74 7.13 11.33 -10.68
C LYS A 74 5.91 11.88 -11.40
N ALA A 75 6.09 12.45 -12.60
CA ALA A 75 4.98 12.95 -13.41
C ALA A 75 4.01 11.84 -13.80
N ARG A 76 4.52 10.67 -14.20
CA ARG A 76 3.69 9.51 -14.53
C ARG A 76 2.91 9.00 -13.31
N VAL A 77 3.57 8.83 -12.18
CA VAL A 77 2.93 8.39 -10.92
C VAL A 77 1.83 9.38 -10.52
N SER A 78 2.08 10.69 -10.60
CA SER A 78 1.08 11.72 -10.30
C SER A 78 -0.14 11.61 -11.23
N SER A 79 0.08 11.49 -12.54
CA SER A 79 -0.98 11.32 -13.54
C SER A 79 -1.83 10.07 -13.28
N ARG A 80 -1.19 8.93 -12.94
CA ARG A 80 -1.92 7.70 -12.62
C ARG A 80 -2.67 7.79 -11.31
N ASN A 81 -2.13 8.48 -10.31
CA ASN A 81 -2.81 8.71 -9.04
C ASN A 81 -4.10 9.51 -9.25
N ALA A 82 -4.04 10.57 -10.07
CA ALA A 82 -5.22 11.35 -10.43
C ALA A 82 -6.27 10.48 -11.13
N GLN A 83 -5.85 9.66 -12.10
CA GLN A 83 -6.76 8.75 -12.80
C GLN A 83 -7.41 7.73 -11.86
N VAL A 84 -6.64 7.12 -10.96
CA VAL A 84 -7.16 6.16 -9.97
C VAL A 84 -8.15 6.84 -9.02
N ASN A 85 -7.86 8.06 -8.55
CA ASN A 85 -8.81 8.83 -7.74
C ASN A 85 -10.11 9.13 -8.50
N THR A 86 -10.07 9.41 -9.81
CA THR A 86 -11.28 9.57 -10.63
C THR A 86 -12.11 8.28 -10.67
N TYR A 87 -11.48 7.12 -10.89
CA TYR A 87 -12.22 5.84 -10.87
C TYR A 87 -12.74 5.50 -9.49
N LEU A 88 -11.98 5.81 -8.43
CA LEU A 88 -12.41 5.60 -7.05
C LEU A 88 -13.68 6.40 -6.73
N LYS A 89 -13.75 7.67 -7.15
CA LYS A 89 -14.96 8.50 -7.01
C LYS A 89 -16.16 7.92 -7.75
N ARG A 90 -15.96 7.43 -8.99
CA ARG A 90 -17.03 6.76 -9.76
C ARG A 90 -17.52 5.48 -9.09
N ILE A 91 -16.63 4.72 -8.44
CA ILE A 91 -17.01 3.53 -7.68
C ILE A 91 -17.81 3.93 -6.43
N ALA A 92 -17.39 4.99 -5.73
CA ALA A 92 -18.10 5.51 -4.56
C ALA A 92 -19.52 5.97 -4.91
N GLU A 93 -19.68 6.73 -5.99
CA GLU A 93 -20.99 7.17 -6.50
C GLU A 93 -21.92 5.97 -6.78
N LYS A 94 -21.40 4.93 -7.45
CA LYS A 94 -22.16 3.69 -7.72
C LYS A 94 -22.51 2.92 -6.46
N ALA A 95 -21.72 3.06 -5.41
CA ALA A 95 -21.94 2.43 -4.11
C ALA A 95 -22.82 3.29 -3.18
N GLY A 96 -23.27 4.48 -3.61
CA GLY A 96 -24.04 5.41 -2.76
C GLY A 96 -23.19 6.05 -1.65
N ILE A 97 -21.86 6.08 -1.82
CA ILE A 97 -20.91 6.68 -0.87
C ILE A 97 -20.57 8.09 -1.33
N ASP A 98 -20.53 9.04 -0.40
CA ASP A 98 -20.06 10.40 -0.69
C ASP A 98 -18.61 10.35 -1.22
N SER A 99 -18.42 10.86 -2.44
CA SER A 99 -17.14 10.86 -3.14
C SER A 99 -16.33 12.12 -2.88
N GLN A 100 -16.86 13.10 -2.14
CA GLN A 100 -16.14 14.31 -1.74
C GLN A 100 -14.94 13.94 -0.86
N GLY A 101 -13.76 14.49 -1.21
CA GLY A 101 -12.51 14.22 -0.50
C GLY A 101 -11.91 12.82 -0.71
N LEU A 102 -12.64 11.87 -1.31
CA LEU A 102 -12.16 10.50 -1.48
C LEU A 102 -10.91 10.45 -2.39
N SER A 103 -9.85 9.83 -1.86
CA SER A 103 -8.58 9.65 -2.55
C SER A 103 -7.80 8.47 -1.98
N MET A 104 -6.78 8.02 -2.70
CA MET A 104 -5.82 7.03 -2.19
C MET A 104 -5.13 7.46 -0.89
N HIS A 105 -4.95 8.77 -0.68
CA HIS A 105 -4.36 9.28 0.56
C HIS A 105 -5.33 9.11 1.73
N VAL A 106 -6.60 9.48 1.56
CA VAL A 106 -7.64 9.27 2.56
C VAL A 106 -7.80 7.78 2.86
N ALA A 107 -7.87 6.91 1.85
CA ALA A 107 -7.98 5.47 2.06
C ALA A 107 -6.81 4.89 2.89
N ARG A 108 -5.59 5.42 2.69
CA ARG A 108 -4.41 5.06 3.49
C ARG A 108 -4.51 5.57 4.93
N HIS A 109 -4.98 6.80 5.13
CA HIS A 109 -5.20 7.35 6.47
C HIS A 109 -6.32 6.60 7.21
N SER A 110 -7.44 6.32 6.56
CA SER A 110 -8.51 5.50 7.14
C SER A 110 -8.01 4.11 7.53
N TYR A 111 -7.14 3.49 6.72
CA TYR A 111 -6.48 2.23 7.12
C TYR A 111 -5.62 2.40 8.37
N ALA A 112 -4.82 3.46 8.45
CA ALA A 112 -3.98 3.78 9.60
C ALA A 112 -4.81 4.00 10.88
N ASP A 113 -5.88 4.78 10.76
CA ASP A 113 -6.75 5.15 11.88
C ASP A 113 -7.57 3.94 12.35
N TYR A 114 -8.12 3.16 11.41
CA TYR A 114 -8.83 1.92 11.76
C TYR A 114 -7.88 0.90 12.38
N ALA A 115 -6.67 0.75 11.85
CA ALA A 115 -5.62 -0.04 12.47
C ALA A 115 -5.31 0.43 13.90
N ARG A 116 -5.36 1.75 14.17
CA ARG A 116 -5.20 2.32 15.51
C ARG A 116 -6.31 1.93 16.46
N MET A 117 -7.54 2.07 16.01
CA MET A 117 -8.72 1.76 16.82
C MET A 117 -8.76 0.28 17.21
N VAL A 118 -8.36 -0.61 16.29
CA VAL A 118 -8.44 -2.06 16.47
C VAL A 118 -7.26 -2.63 17.27
N SER A 119 -6.04 -2.15 17.03
CA SER A 119 -4.85 -2.67 17.75
C SER A 119 -4.66 -2.06 19.14
N GLY A 120 -5.08 -0.80 19.35
CA GLY A 120 -4.66 0.00 20.51
C GLY A 120 -3.15 0.28 20.58
N ASP A 121 -2.36 -0.26 19.65
CA ASP A 121 -0.91 -0.20 19.62
C ASP A 121 -0.43 0.62 18.42
N ILE A 122 -0.04 1.86 18.72
CA ILE A 122 0.41 2.82 17.70
C ILE A 122 1.67 2.34 16.95
N HIS A 123 2.44 1.41 17.53
CA HIS A 123 3.69 0.93 16.97
C HIS A 123 3.47 -0.05 15.81
N ALA A 124 2.53 -0.99 15.92
CA ALA A 124 2.15 -1.90 14.82
C ALA A 124 1.69 -1.14 13.56
N ILE A 125 1.09 0.03 13.76
CA ILE A 125 0.56 0.90 12.69
C ILE A 125 1.69 1.66 11.99
N MET A 126 2.59 2.26 12.76
CA MET A 126 3.77 2.92 12.20
C MET A 126 4.61 1.94 11.38
N GLN A 127 4.65 0.67 11.81
CA GLN A 127 5.26 -0.45 11.09
C GLN A 127 4.53 -0.74 9.77
N ALA A 128 3.22 -0.98 9.78
CA ALA A 128 2.43 -1.24 8.56
C ALA A 128 2.50 -0.10 7.53
N LEU A 129 2.66 1.14 7.98
CA LEU A 129 2.71 2.32 7.11
C LEU A 129 4.13 2.68 6.68
N GLY A 130 5.19 2.24 7.36
CA GLY A 130 6.56 2.62 7.03
C GLY A 130 6.84 4.11 7.17
N HIS A 131 6.33 4.75 8.23
CA HIS A 131 6.64 6.15 8.56
C HIS A 131 7.93 6.25 9.41
N SER A 132 8.55 7.43 9.41
CA SER A 132 9.82 7.70 10.10
C SER A 132 9.84 9.10 10.71
N ASP A 133 8.74 9.55 11.31
CA ASP A 133 8.74 10.80 12.08
C ASP A 133 8.80 10.50 13.58
N VAL A 134 9.77 11.14 14.24
CA VAL A 134 10.23 10.86 15.60
C VAL A 134 9.70 11.96 16.50
N ARG A 135 8.66 11.64 17.29
CA ARG A 135 8.50 12.28 18.61
C ARG A 135 8.32 11.31 19.77
N VAL A 136 8.31 10.01 19.48
CA VAL A 136 8.55 8.92 20.44
C VAL A 136 9.25 7.83 19.65
N THR A 137 10.07 7.00 20.28
CA THR A 137 10.59 5.73 19.73
C THR A 137 11.90 5.80 18.93
N GLN A 138 12.96 6.44 19.44
CA GLN A 138 14.33 6.12 19.00
C GLN A 138 14.97 4.94 19.76
N THR A 139 14.41 4.53 20.91
CA THR A 139 15.03 3.50 21.77
C THR A 139 14.61 2.05 21.44
N TYR A 140 13.50 1.83 20.72
CA TYR A 140 12.91 0.48 20.52
C TYR A 140 12.96 -0.06 19.08
N LEU A 141 13.65 0.63 18.17
CA LEU A 141 13.76 0.28 16.74
C LEU A 141 14.51 -1.05 16.43
N LYS A 142 14.93 -1.81 17.44
CA LYS A 142 15.75 -3.02 17.28
C LYS A 142 14.97 -4.32 17.07
N SER A 143 13.65 -4.34 17.22
CA SER A 143 12.84 -5.52 16.95
C SER A 143 11.61 -5.15 16.11
N LEU A 144 11.71 -5.42 14.81
CA LEU A 144 10.63 -5.31 13.84
C LEU A 144 9.65 -6.47 14.09
N ASP A 145 8.53 -6.22 14.77
CA ASP A 145 7.63 -7.27 15.23
C ASP A 145 6.52 -7.55 14.19
N THR A 146 6.73 -8.61 13.39
CA THR A 146 5.83 -9.02 12.30
C THR A 146 4.50 -9.55 12.84
N ASP A 147 4.49 -10.09 14.06
CA ASP A 147 3.32 -10.73 14.65
C ASP A 147 2.22 -9.72 15.00
N ALA A 148 2.62 -8.52 15.42
CA ALA A 148 1.70 -7.42 15.72
C ALA A 148 0.94 -6.95 14.46
N VAL A 149 1.62 -6.88 13.31
CA VAL A 149 1.02 -6.50 12.02
C VAL A 149 0.02 -7.56 11.54
N ASP A 150 0.31 -8.83 11.81
CA ASP A 150 -0.49 -9.97 11.37
C ASP A 150 -1.76 -10.13 12.19
N LYS A 151 -1.64 -10.00 13.52
CA LYS A 151 -2.77 -9.99 14.43
C LYS A 151 -3.73 -8.84 14.10
N LEU A 152 -3.19 -7.65 13.90
CA LEU A 152 -3.95 -6.48 13.48
C LEU A 152 -4.71 -6.76 12.18
N SER A 153 -4.01 -7.22 11.15
CA SER A 153 -4.63 -7.43 9.84
C SER A 153 -5.75 -8.46 9.86
N SER A 154 -5.60 -9.51 10.67
CA SER A 154 -6.65 -10.51 10.89
C SER A 154 -7.89 -9.90 11.55
N GLN A 155 -7.73 -8.97 12.49
CA GLN A 155 -8.85 -8.27 13.12
C GLN A 155 -9.54 -7.27 12.17
N LEU A 156 -8.84 -6.72 11.18
CA LEU A 156 -9.41 -5.77 10.21
C LEU A 156 -10.28 -6.43 9.13
N TRP A 157 -10.20 -7.75 8.96
CA TRP A 157 -10.89 -8.48 7.88
C TRP A 157 -11.99 -9.43 8.37
N ASN A 158 -12.11 -9.61 9.69
CA ASN A 158 -13.25 -10.26 10.34
C ASN A 158 -14.41 -9.27 10.48
#